data_AF-A0A851TAC7-F1
#
_entry.id   AF-A0A851TAC7-F1
#
_cell.length_a   1.000
_cell.length_b   1.000
_cell.length_c   1.000
_cell.angle_alpha   90.00
_cell.angle_beta   90.00
_cell.angle_gamma   90.00
#
_symmetry.space_group_name_H-M   'P 1'
#
loop_
_entity.id
_entity.type
_entity.pdbx_description
1 polymer ?
#
loop_
_entity_poly.entity_id
_entity_poly.type
_entity_poly.pdbx_seq_one_letter_code
_entity_poly.pdbx_strand_id
1 'polypeptide(L)'
;AGAMEIQVPDEPVVALFGRDATLRCAFSPEANFSLDELTLIWQLTDTKRMVHSFSGGKDQLADQGGGYANRTALFYDELARGNVSLVLRRVEISDEGSFTCFVRVSDYDSAAVLLQVAGESAG
;
A
#
# COMPACT_ATOMS: atom_id res chain seq x y z
N ALA A 1 -17.28 -12.52 -16.41
CA ALA A 1 -16.59 -12.02 -15.21
C ALA A 1 -15.14 -11.87 -15.60
N GLY A 2 -14.65 -10.63 -15.62
CA GLY A 2 -13.21 -10.39 -15.66
C GLY A 2 -12.61 -10.76 -14.31
N ALA A 3 -11.37 -11.20 -14.31
CA ALA A 3 -10.62 -11.32 -13.07
C ALA A 3 -10.22 -9.92 -12.60
N MET A 4 -10.10 -9.74 -11.29
CA MET A 4 -9.51 -8.52 -10.73
C MET A 4 -8.07 -8.35 -11.23
N GLU A 5 -7.70 -7.13 -11.63
CA GLU A 5 -6.32 -6.80 -12.06
C GLU A 5 -5.85 -5.53 -11.34
N ILE A 6 -4.72 -5.64 -10.63
CA ILE A 6 -4.07 -4.52 -9.95
C ILE A 6 -3.14 -3.78 -10.91
N GLN A 7 -3.23 -2.46 -10.86
CA GLN A 7 -2.41 -1.51 -11.58
C GLN A 7 -1.38 -0.90 -10.62
N VAL A 8 -0.11 -1.10 -10.93
CA VAL A 8 1.05 -0.49 -10.25
C VAL A 8 1.94 0.21 -11.28
N PRO A 9 2.79 1.17 -10.86
CA PRO A 9 3.79 1.76 -11.75
C PRO A 9 4.81 0.72 -12.22
N ASP A 10 5.21 0.78 -13.50
CA ASP A 10 6.32 -0.02 -14.05
C ASP A 10 7.68 0.46 -13.51
N GLU A 11 7.79 1.77 -13.27
CA GLU A 11 8.99 2.43 -12.77
C GLU A 11 8.97 2.57 -11.24
N PRO A 12 10.14 2.59 -10.57
CA PRO A 12 10.22 2.75 -9.13
C PRO A 12 9.62 4.08 -8.67
N VAL A 13 8.94 4.06 -7.52
CA VAL A 13 8.56 5.28 -6.81
C VAL A 13 9.82 5.84 -6.16
N VAL A 14 10.28 7.00 -6.62
CA VAL A 14 11.40 7.71 -6.00
C VAL A 14 10.87 8.65 -4.93
N ALA A 15 11.29 8.42 -3.68
CA ALA A 15 10.95 9.25 -2.53
C ALA A 15 12.18 9.99 -2.02
N LEU A 16 12.00 11.24 -1.58
CA LEU A 16 13.06 11.97 -0.89
C LEU A 16 13.08 11.60 0.59
N PHE A 17 14.27 11.39 1.15
CA PHE A 17 14.44 11.17 2.59
C PHE A 17 13.72 12.24 3.43
N GLY A 18 12.98 11.79 4.45
CA GLY A 18 12.20 12.63 5.35
C GLY A 18 10.91 13.20 4.76
N ARG A 19 10.60 12.94 3.48
CA ARG A 19 9.33 13.34 2.84
C ARG A 19 8.33 12.19 2.82
N ASP A 20 7.09 12.52 2.51
CA ASP A 20 6.04 11.53 2.34
C ASP A 20 6.10 10.98 0.91
N ALA A 21 5.81 9.70 0.75
CA ALA A 21 5.71 9.02 -0.53
C ALA A 21 4.33 8.38 -0.69
N THR A 22 3.89 8.23 -1.93
CA THR A 22 2.68 7.47 -2.26
C THR A 22 3.06 6.23 -3.06
N LEU A 23 2.87 5.06 -2.47
CA LEU A 23 3.01 3.77 -3.14
C LEU A 23 1.70 3.49 -3.87
N ARG A 24 1.72 3.68 -5.20
CA ARG A 24 0.52 3.57 -6.03
C ARG A 24 0.11 2.12 -6.23
N CYS A 25 -1.13 1.80 -5.86
CA CYS A 25 -1.77 0.52 -6.14
C CYS A 25 -3.25 0.80 -6.36
N ALA A 26 -3.79 0.37 -7.50
CA ALA A 26 -5.19 0.61 -7.84
C ALA A 26 -5.78 -0.59 -8.58
N PHE A 27 -7.10 -0.68 -8.63
CA PHE A 27 -7.81 -1.63 -9.47
C PHE A 27 -9.09 -1.00 -10.00
N SER A 28 -9.66 -1.58 -11.06
CA SER A 28 -10.97 -1.16 -11.58
C SER A 28 -12.06 -2.11 -11.06
N PRO A 29 -12.89 -1.71 -10.08
CA PRO A 29 -13.96 -2.57 -9.59
C PRO A 29 -15.05 -2.78 -10.66
N GLU A 30 -15.49 -4.03 -10.85
CA GLU A 30 -16.56 -4.37 -11.81
C GLU A 30 -17.94 -3.82 -11.39
N ALA A 31 -18.18 -3.68 -10.08
CA ALA A 31 -19.38 -3.14 -9.48
C ALA A 31 -19.04 -2.37 -8.20
N ASN A 32 -19.96 -1.51 -7.75
CA ASN A 32 -19.83 -0.86 -6.45
C ASN A 32 -19.84 -1.91 -5.33
N PHE A 33 -18.81 -1.91 -4.49
CA PHE A 33 -18.69 -2.75 -3.29
C PHE A 33 -18.71 -1.88 -2.03
N SER A 34 -19.11 -2.46 -0.90
CA SER A 34 -18.98 -1.84 0.42
C SER A 34 -17.56 -1.98 0.95
N LEU A 35 -17.05 -0.98 1.68
CA LEU A 35 -15.74 -1.08 2.34
C LEU A 35 -15.64 -2.22 3.36
N ASP A 36 -16.77 -2.77 3.81
CA ASP A 36 -16.78 -3.98 4.65
C ASP A 36 -16.35 -5.24 3.88
N GLU A 37 -16.53 -5.26 2.55
CA GLU A 37 -16.15 -6.36 1.66
C GLU A 37 -14.67 -6.27 1.24
N LEU A 38 -14.06 -5.10 1.39
CA LEU A 38 -12.66 -4.87 1.04
C LEU A 38 -11.74 -5.45 2.11
N THR A 39 -10.79 -6.29 1.66
CA THR A 39 -9.59 -6.61 2.40
C THR A 39 -8.39 -6.08 1.62
N LEU A 40 -7.60 -5.21 2.26
CA LEU A 40 -6.37 -4.65 1.73
C LEU A 40 -5.23 -4.94 2.70
N ILE A 41 -4.13 -5.48 2.18
CA ILE A 41 -2.90 -5.69 2.92
C ILE A 41 -1.75 -5.07 2.14
N TRP A 42 -0.98 -4.21 2.79
CA TRP A 42 0.35 -3.81 2.37
C TRP A 42 1.37 -4.54 3.24
N GLN A 43 2.33 -5.21 2.61
CA GLN A 43 3.42 -5.88 3.30
C GLN A 43 4.74 -5.71 2.54
N LEU A 44 5.85 -5.83 3.26
CA LEU A 44 7.16 -5.96 2.63
C LEU A 44 7.20 -7.23 1.78
N THR A 45 7.67 -7.13 0.54
CA THR A 45 7.68 -8.26 -0.40
C THR A 45 8.58 -9.39 0.11
N ASP A 46 9.75 -9.07 0.66
CA ASP A 46 10.76 -10.07 1.01
C ASP A 46 10.49 -10.75 2.35
N THR A 47 10.06 -9.97 3.35
CA THR A 47 9.89 -10.47 4.73
C THR A 47 8.45 -10.78 5.10
N LYS A 48 7.48 -10.40 4.24
CA LYS A 48 6.04 -10.47 4.53
C LYS A 48 5.64 -9.70 5.81
N ARG A 49 6.48 -8.78 6.27
CA ARG A 49 6.19 -7.95 7.43
C ARG A 49 5.05 -6.99 7.08
N MET A 50 4.03 -6.97 7.92
CA MET A 50 2.86 -6.11 7.76
C MET A 50 3.24 -4.63 7.79
N VAL A 51 2.81 -3.88 6.79
CA VAL A 51 3.02 -2.43 6.66
C VAL A 51 1.71 -1.68 6.96
N HIS A 52 0.59 -2.14 6.43
CA HIS A 52 -0.74 -1.60 6.71
C HIS A 52 -1.81 -2.64 6.35
N SER A 53 -2.91 -2.68 7.09
CA SER A 53 -4.03 -3.57 6.79
C SER A 53 -5.35 -2.83 6.99
N PHE A 54 -6.31 -3.07 6.11
CA PHE A 54 -7.67 -2.53 6.16
C PHE A 54 -8.65 -3.65 5.86
N SER A 55 -9.61 -3.87 6.75
CA SER A 55 -10.71 -4.82 6.53
C SER A 55 -11.89 -4.53 7.46
N GLY A 56 -13.10 -4.89 7.02
CA GLY A 56 -14.33 -4.59 7.77
C GLY A 56 -14.53 -3.07 7.94
N GLY A 57 -14.25 -2.32 6.87
CA GLY A 57 -14.46 -0.87 6.83
C GLY A 57 -13.49 -0.02 7.67
N LYS A 58 -12.39 -0.60 8.20
CA LYS A 58 -11.44 0.12 9.06
C LYS A 58 -10.03 -0.46 9.04
N ASP A 59 -9.08 0.34 9.53
CA ASP A 59 -7.69 -0.08 9.69
C ASP A 59 -7.55 -1.18 10.76
N GLN A 60 -6.66 -2.14 10.50
CA GLN A 60 -6.31 -3.27 11.37
C GLN A 60 -4.81 -3.22 11.67
N LEU A 61 -4.39 -2.31 12.55
CA LEU A 61 -2.97 -1.98 12.77
C LEU A 61 -2.29 -2.76 13.90
N ALA A 62 -2.96 -3.74 14.50
CA ALA A 62 -2.43 -4.47 15.65
C ALA A 62 -1.11 -5.20 15.35
N ASP A 63 -0.99 -5.76 14.14
CA ASP A 63 0.20 -6.50 13.69
C ASP A 63 1.15 -5.65 12.84
N GLN A 64 0.93 -4.34 12.77
CA GLN A 64 1.75 -3.43 11.97
C GLN A 64 3.21 -3.45 12.47
N GLY A 65 4.15 -3.60 11.54
CA GLY A 65 5.57 -3.53 11.86
C GLY A 65 5.91 -2.18 12.52
N GLY A 66 6.61 -2.20 13.65
CA GLY A 66 6.86 -0.99 14.45
C GLY A 66 7.51 0.18 13.70
N GLY A 67 8.30 -0.07 12.65
CA GLY A 67 8.86 0.97 11.78
C GLY A 67 7.82 1.73 10.94
N TYR A 68 6.59 1.23 10.82
CA TYR A 68 5.50 1.83 10.03
C TYR A 68 4.40 2.46 10.90
N ALA A 69 4.48 2.29 12.23
CA ALA A 69 3.52 2.83 13.16
C ALA A 69 3.42 4.36 13.05
N ASN A 70 2.20 4.89 12.92
CA ASN A 70 1.91 6.30 12.70
C ASN A 70 2.55 6.92 11.43
N ARG A 71 3.06 6.09 10.52
CA ARG A 71 3.68 6.52 9.27
C ARG A 71 2.85 6.12 8.05
N THR A 72 1.80 5.32 8.18
CA THR A 72 0.98 4.92 7.04
C THR A 72 -0.42 5.52 7.07
N ALA A 73 -1.01 5.71 5.90
CA ALA A 73 -2.42 6.07 5.71
C ALA A 73 -2.90 5.65 4.32
N LEU A 74 -4.22 5.51 4.17
CA LEU A 74 -4.87 5.23 2.89
C LEU A 74 -5.66 6.45 2.40
N PHE A 75 -6.08 6.40 1.14
CA PHE A 75 -7.01 7.36 0.54
C PHE A 75 -8.46 6.91 0.80
N TYR A 76 -8.93 7.03 2.04
CA TYR A 76 -10.20 6.43 2.48
C TYR A 76 -11.41 6.76 1.60
N ASP A 77 -11.53 8.01 1.13
CA ASP A 77 -12.63 8.46 0.27
C ASP A 77 -12.56 7.90 -1.17
N GLU A 78 -11.47 7.23 -1.51
CA GLU A 78 -11.17 6.70 -2.84
C GLU A 78 -11.10 5.17 -2.88
N LEU A 79 -11.13 4.50 -1.72
CA LEU A 79 -11.04 3.04 -1.62
C LEU A 79 -12.16 2.35 -2.43
N ALA A 80 -13.40 2.83 -2.32
CA ALA A 80 -14.54 2.28 -3.06
C ALA A 80 -14.45 2.52 -4.58
N ARG A 81 -13.58 3.45 -5.01
CA ARG A 81 -13.26 3.72 -6.43
C ARG A 81 -12.03 2.93 -6.91
N GLY A 82 -11.48 2.06 -6.06
CA GLY A 82 -10.35 1.20 -6.37
C GLY A 82 -8.97 1.80 -6.11
N ASN A 83 -8.86 3.03 -5.58
CA ASN A 83 -7.56 3.57 -5.17
C ASN A 83 -7.20 3.06 -3.77
N VAL A 84 -6.29 2.08 -3.72
CA VAL A 84 -5.80 1.44 -2.49
C VAL A 84 -4.33 1.81 -2.21
N SER A 85 -3.89 2.95 -2.76
CA SER A 85 -2.54 3.45 -2.60
C SER A 85 -2.21 3.74 -1.14
N LEU A 86 -0.95 3.52 -0.76
CA LEU A 86 -0.46 3.77 0.58
C LEU A 86 0.33 5.07 0.61
N VAL A 87 -0.01 5.96 1.55
CA VAL A 87 0.88 7.05 1.93
C VAL A 87 1.85 6.52 2.99
N LEU A 88 3.15 6.59 2.72
CA LEU A 88 4.21 6.35 3.69
C LEU A 88 4.85 7.69 4.07
N ARG A 89 4.73 8.08 5.33
CA ARG A 89 5.16 9.37 5.86
C ARG A 89 6.59 9.34 6.37
N ARG A 90 7.31 10.45 6.15
CA ARG A 90 8.68 10.67 6.62
C ARG A 90 9.59 9.50 6.25
N VAL A 91 9.70 9.20 4.97
CA VAL A 91 10.46 8.07 4.42
C VAL A 91 11.90 8.05 4.96
N GLU A 92 12.36 6.87 5.37
CA GLU A 92 13.71 6.59 5.85
C GLU A 92 14.46 5.76 4.81
N ILE A 93 15.81 5.78 4.84
CA ILE A 93 16.64 4.94 3.95
C ILE A 93 16.32 3.45 4.12
N SER A 94 15.96 3.04 5.34
CA SER A 94 15.57 1.68 5.69
C SER A 94 14.23 1.23 5.08
N ASP A 95 13.42 2.15 4.56
CA ASP A 95 12.18 1.80 3.86
C ASP A 95 12.43 1.43 2.39
N GLU A 96 13.63 1.69 1.83
CA GLU A 96 13.94 1.31 0.46
C GLU A 96 13.72 -0.19 0.25
N GLY A 97 13.00 -0.55 -0.81
CA GLY A 97 12.66 -1.93 -1.10
C GLY A 97 11.30 -2.10 -1.76
N SER A 98 10.86 -3.35 -1.84
CA SER A 98 9.64 -3.74 -2.52
C SER A 98 8.49 -3.96 -1.53
N PHE A 99 7.33 -3.39 -1.86
CA PHE A 99 6.10 -3.45 -1.09
C PHE A 99 5.01 -4.10 -1.94
N THR A 100 4.40 -5.16 -1.44
CA THR A 100 3.29 -5.81 -2.16
C THR A 100 1.95 -5.37 -1.57
N CYS A 101 1.07 -4.87 -2.43
CA CYS A 101 -0.34 -4.68 -2.11
C CYS A 101 -1.13 -5.94 -2.49
N PHE A 102 -1.91 -6.46 -1.56
CA PHE A 102 -2.88 -7.54 -1.79
C PHE A 102 -4.26 -6.96 -1.59
N VAL A 103 -5.12 -7.18 -2.57
CA VAL A 103 -6.49 -6.66 -2.53
C VAL A 103 -7.43 -7.80 -2.77
N ARG A 104 -8.50 -7.83 -1.99
CA ARG A 104 -9.60 -8.77 -2.15
C ARG A 104 -10.92 -8.07 -1.96
N VAL A 105 -11.83 -8.32 -2.89
CA VAL A 105 -13.26 -8.00 -2.78
C VAL A 105 -14.03 -9.30 -3.06
N SER A 106 -14.63 -9.45 -4.24
CA SER A 106 -15.20 -10.71 -4.74
C SER A 106 -14.14 -11.65 -5.31
N ASP A 107 -13.10 -11.08 -5.92
CA ASP A 107 -11.90 -11.74 -6.43
C ASP A 107 -10.66 -11.18 -5.68
N TYR A 108 -9.48 -11.69 -5.98
CA TYR A 108 -8.23 -11.21 -5.38
C TYR A 108 -7.12 -11.06 -6.42
N ASP A 109 -6.25 -10.09 -6.18
CA ASP A 109 -4.99 -9.96 -6.91
C ASP A 109 -3.92 -9.29 -6.02
N SER A 110 -2.67 -9.32 -6.45
CA SER A 110 -1.57 -8.65 -5.78
C SER A 110 -0.48 -8.20 -6.74
N ALA A 111 0.10 -7.03 -6.50
CA ALA A 111 1.24 -6.54 -7.25
C ALA A 111 2.25 -5.84 -6.34
N ALA A 112 3.52 -5.80 -6.77
CA ALA A 112 4.61 -5.19 -6.03
C ALA A 112 4.92 -3.79 -6.56
N VAL A 113 5.23 -2.87 -5.65
CA VAL A 113 5.70 -1.52 -5.92
C VAL A 113 7.11 -1.38 -5.36
N LEU A 114 8.05 -0.98 -6.20
CA LEU A 114 9.41 -0.70 -5.77
C LEU A 114 9.53 0.75 -5.28
N LEU A 115 10.03 0.95 -4.07
CA LEU A 115 10.37 2.25 -3.49
C LEU A 115 11.90 2.41 -3.53
N GLN A 116 12.37 3.53 -4.09
CA GLN A 116 13.76 3.97 -4.02
C GLN A 116 13.83 5.26 -3.22
N VAL A 117 14.85 5.39 -2.37
CA VAL A 117 14.99 6.56 -1.49
C VAL A 117 16.20 7.39 -1.91
N ALA A 118 15.94 8.65 -2.26
CA ALA A 118 16.95 9.62 -2.62
C ALA A 118 17.22 10.60 -1.46
N GLY A 119 18.47 10.75 -1.08
CA GLY A 119 18.93 11.71 -0.06
C GLY A 119 20.17 11.22 0.67
N GLU A 120 21.03 12.14 1.12
CA GLU A 120 22.18 11.80 1.95
C GLU A 120 21.70 11.51 3.39
N SER A 121 22.04 10.33 3.90
CA SER A 121 22.07 10.10 5.34
C SER A 121 23.09 11.07 5.94
N ALA A 122 22.64 12.05 6.72
CA ALA A 122 23.54 12.70 7.66
C ALA A 122 23.95 11.61 8.67
N GLY A 123 25.19 11.13 8.56
CA GLY A 123 25.75 10.09 9.42
C GLY A 123 25.80 10.45 10.90
#